data_AF-A0A2N5DNG0-F1
#
_entry.id   AF-A0A2N5DNG0-F1
#
_cell.length_a   1.000
_cell.length_b   1.000
_cell.length_c   1.000
_cell.angle_alpha   90.00
_cell.angle_beta   90.00
_cell.angle_gamma   90.00
#
_symmetry.space_group_name_H-M   'P 1'
#
loop_
_entity.id
_entity.type
_entity.pdbx_description
1 polymer ?
#
loop_
_entity_poly.entity_id
_entity_poly.type
_entity_poly.pdbx_seq_one_letter_code
_entity_poly.pdbx_strand_id
1 'polypeptide(L)'
;MLKSASVLAAAILATAGFAAAGSASAATITPAGTGFTLSGDLTMSQSTTVECAVTLTGTTASDGSSASITGGSFAAGDWQCGWLVTPSSFPWSVTLNGGSSITISGIGANSILGNCAGSITTNWSGGVTFSGATIPGSPGTCSITGTLTSSPSLTVS
;
A
#
# COMPACT_ATOMS: atom_id res chain seq x y z
N MET A 1 11.20 10.54 -73.63
CA MET A 1 10.87 10.23 -72.22
C MET A 1 12.09 9.57 -71.61
N LEU A 2 12.86 10.32 -70.82
CA LEU A 2 14.16 9.90 -70.28
C LEU A 2 14.08 9.93 -68.74
N LYS A 3 14.50 8.84 -68.08
CA LYS A 3 15.02 8.71 -66.69
C LYS A 3 14.68 7.32 -66.18
N SER A 4 15.53 6.53 -65.52
CA SER A 4 16.88 6.74 -65.01
C SER A 4 17.49 5.39 -64.64
N ALA A 5 18.82 5.36 -64.63
CA ALA A 5 19.69 4.24 -64.32
C ALA A 5 19.57 3.69 -62.90
N SER A 6 19.90 2.40 -62.80
CA SER A 6 20.25 1.64 -61.62
C SER A 6 21.34 2.32 -60.78
N VAL A 7 21.19 2.35 -59.47
CA VAL A 7 22.34 2.33 -58.53
C VAL A 7 21.99 1.40 -57.36
N LEU A 8 22.71 0.30 -57.33
CA LEU A 8 22.89 -0.61 -56.21
C LEU A 8 23.62 0.15 -55.09
N ALA A 9 23.04 0.28 -53.90
CA ALA A 9 23.76 0.65 -52.69
C ALA A 9 23.10 0.03 -51.47
N ALA A 10 23.73 -1.02 -50.96
CA ALA A 10 23.45 -1.60 -49.67
C ALA A 10 23.84 -0.61 -48.55
N ALA A 11 22.94 -0.40 -47.60
CA ALA A 11 23.28 0.11 -46.28
C ALA A 11 22.29 -0.48 -45.27
N ILE A 12 22.70 -1.60 -44.67
CA ILE A 12 22.04 -2.28 -43.55
C ILE A 12 22.47 -1.55 -42.27
N LEU A 13 21.83 -0.44 -41.91
CA LEU A 13 21.98 0.21 -40.60
C LEU A 13 20.71 1.07 -40.42
N ALA A 14 19.89 1.01 -39.38
CA ALA A 14 20.13 0.60 -38.01
C ALA A 14 18.82 0.04 -37.42
N THR A 15 18.94 -1.08 -36.71
CA THR A 15 18.06 -1.34 -35.58
C THR A 15 18.26 -0.18 -34.60
N ALA A 16 17.43 0.87 -34.70
CA ALA A 16 17.06 1.63 -33.52
C ALA A 16 16.39 0.58 -32.60
N GLY A 17 17.14 -0.02 -31.69
CA GLY A 17 17.52 0.75 -30.51
C GLY A 17 16.21 1.17 -29.87
N PHE A 18 15.34 0.19 -29.56
CA PHE A 18 14.48 0.30 -28.39
C PHE A 18 15.45 0.56 -27.24
N ALA A 19 15.73 1.84 -27.04
CA ALA A 19 16.34 2.35 -25.85
C ALA A 19 15.62 1.64 -24.73
N ALA A 20 16.39 0.91 -23.94
CA ALA A 20 15.96 0.36 -22.67
C ALA A 20 15.12 1.45 -22.00
N ALA A 21 13.80 1.26 -21.98
CA ALA A 21 12.97 1.94 -21.02
C ALA A 21 13.65 1.60 -19.71
N GLY A 22 14.25 2.62 -19.08
CA GLY A 22 15.02 2.44 -17.86
C GLY A 22 14.18 1.54 -16.96
N SER A 23 14.74 0.39 -16.61
CA SER A 23 14.13 -0.53 -15.66
C SER A 23 14.10 0.22 -14.33
N ALA A 24 13.11 1.10 -14.15
CA ALA A 24 12.60 1.37 -12.83
C ALA A 24 12.13 0.00 -12.35
N SER A 25 12.92 -0.64 -11.50
CA SER A 25 12.50 -1.85 -10.82
C SER A 25 11.21 -1.49 -10.10
N ALA A 26 10.08 -1.86 -10.68
CA ALA A 26 8.81 -1.76 -10.00
C ALA A 26 8.94 -2.66 -8.79
N ALA A 27 8.80 -2.10 -7.60
CA ALA A 27 8.73 -2.90 -6.40
C ALA A 27 7.58 -3.90 -6.57
N THR A 28 7.77 -5.11 -6.06
CA THR A 28 6.79 -6.19 -6.14
C THR A 28 6.58 -6.79 -4.76
N ILE A 29 5.34 -7.20 -4.48
CA ILE A 29 4.97 -7.95 -3.29
C ILE A 29 4.98 -9.44 -3.61
N THR A 30 5.81 -10.19 -2.89
CA THR A 30 5.89 -11.65 -3.01
C THR A 30 5.43 -12.32 -1.72
N PRO A 31 4.57 -13.36 -1.79
CA PRO A 31 3.91 -13.91 -2.99
C PRO A 31 2.75 -13.06 -3.54
N ALA A 32 2.72 -12.89 -4.87
CA ALA A 32 1.67 -12.19 -5.61
C ALA A 32 0.39 -13.03 -5.74
N GLY A 33 -0.77 -12.38 -5.87
CA GLY A 33 -2.07 -13.04 -6.01
C GLY A 33 -2.50 -13.85 -4.78
N THR A 34 -1.95 -13.58 -3.60
CA THR A 34 -2.25 -14.32 -2.37
C THR A 34 -3.02 -13.47 -1.36
N GLY A 35 -3.92 -14.12 -0.63
CA GLY A 35 -4.55 -13.52 0.53
C GLY A 35 -3.55 -13.38 1.67
N PHE A 36 -3.59 -12.23 2.35
CA PHE A 36 -2.76 -11.97 3.52
C PHE A 36 -3.58 -11.35 4.65
N THR A 37 -3.05 -11.51 5.85
CA THR A 37 -3.59 -10.96 7.08
C THR A 37 -2.52 -10.13 7.76
N LEU A 38 -2.83 -8.87 8.05
CA LEU A 38 -2.01 -7.98 8.84
C LEU A 38 -2.56 -7.98 10.27
N SER A 39 -1.76 -8.43 11.23
CA SER A 39 -2.17 -8.45 12.65
C SER A 39 -1.13 -7.79 13.54
N GLY A 40 -1.58 -7.04 14.53
CA GLY A 40 -0.73 -6.43 15.55
C GLY A 40 -1.44 -5.31 16.28
N ASP A 41 -0.73 -4.61 17.15
CA ASP A 41 -1.30 -3.56 17.97
C ASP A 41 -1.07 -2.18 17.34
N LEU A 42 -2.13 -1.38 17.28
CA LEU A 42 -2.10 0.01 16.85
C LEU A 42 -2.65 0.91 17.95
N THR A 43 -1.82 1.86 18.37
CA THR A 43 -2.22 2.99 19.20
C THR A 43 -2.75 4.10 18.30
N MET A 44 -4.03 4.42 18.44
CA MET A 44 -4.66 5.55 17.74
C MET A 44 -4.91 6.68 18.72
N SER A 45 -4.48 7.89 18.37
CA SER A 45 -4.62 9.09 19.20
C SER A 45 -5.28 10.20 18.40
N GLN A 46 -6.43 10.69 18.89
CA GLN A 46 -7.12 11.86 18.34
C GLN A 46 -7.42 12.85 19.46
N SER A 47 -8.56 12.70 20.15
CA SER A 47 -8.86 13.41 21.41
C SER A 47 -8.56 12.56 22.64
N THR A 48 -8.56 11.24 22.46
CA THR A 48 -8.14 10.23 23.43
C THR A 48 -7.18 9.28 22.74
N THR A 49 -6.28 8.71 23.52
CA THR A 49 -5.37 7.65 23.07
C THR A 49 -6.00 6.31 23.41
N VAL A 50 -6.10 5.43 22.42
CA VAL A 50 -6.61 4.06 22.59
C VAL A 50 -5.67 3.08 21.92
N GLU A 51 -5.49 1.92 22.52
CA GLU A 51 -4.69 0.84 21.94
C GLU A 51 -5.63 -0.27 21.46
N CYS A 52 -5.61 -0.55 20.16
CA CYS A 52 -6.46 -1.59 19.57
C CYS A 52 -5.58 -2.69 18.98
N ALA A 53 -5.95 -3.95 19.28
CA ALA A 53 -5.45 -5.09 18.52
C ALA A 53 -6.14 -5.07 17.15
N VAL A 54 -5.38 -4.92 16.09
CA VAL A 54 -5.90 -4.75 14.73
C VAL A 54 -5.62 -5.98 13.89
N THR A 55 -6.64 -6.46 13.20
CA THR A 55 -6.52 -7.52 12.19
C THR A 55 -7.11 -7.02 10.88
N LEU A 56 -6.30 -6.85 9.85
CA LEU A 56 -6.72 -6.45 8.51
C LEU A 56 -6.50 -7.61 7.55
N THR A 57 -7.47 -7.87 6.68
CA THR A 57 -7.40 -8.91 5.64
C THR A 57 -7.31 -8.25 4.28
N GLY A 58 -6.44 -8.77 3.42
CA GLY A 58 -6.28 -8.26 2.08
C GLY A 58 -5.81 -9.31 1.09
N THR A 59 -5.64 -8.89 -0.16
CA THR A 59 -5.13 -9.70 -1.25
C THR A 59 -4.10 -8.91 -2.04
N THR A 60 -2.96 -9.51 -2.35
CA THR A 60 -1.98 -8.93 -3.26
C THR A 60 -2.49 -9.05 -4.69
N ALA A 61 -2.17 -8.07 -5.54
CA ALA A 61 -2.47 -8.13 -6.95
C ALA A 61 -1.72 -9.31 -7.60
N SER A 62 -2.26 -9.85 -8.68
CA SER A 62 -1.68 -11.03 -9.37
C SER A 62 -0.30 -10.79 -9.94
N ASP A 63 0.03 -9.52 -10.22
CA ASP A 63 1.34 -9.06 -10.69
C ASP A 63 2.26 -8.62 -9.54
N GLY A 64 1.77 -8.57 -8.31
CA GLY A 64 2.50 -8.12 -7.14
C GLY A 64 2.73 -6.61 -7.08
N SER A 65 2.20 -5.83 -8.03
CA SER A 65 2.44 -4.37 -8.11
C SER A 65 1.72 -3.57 -7.01
N SER A 66 0.69 -4.16 -6.41
CA SER A 66 -0.15 -3.55 -5.39
C SER A 66 -0.80 -4.59 -4.49
N ALA A 67 -1.44 -4.13 -3.41
CA ALA A 67 -2.28 -4.95 -2.56
C ALA A 67 -3.56 -4.20 -2.20
N SER A 68 -4.63 -4.93 -1.88
CA SER A 68 -5.90 -4.35 -1.48
C SER A 68 -6.32 -4.95 -0.14
N ILE A 69 -6.57 -4.10 0.84
CA ILE A 69 -7.12 -4.50 2.13
C ILE A 69 -8.64 -4.45 1.99
N THR A 70 -9.27 -5.62 1.97
CA THR A 70 -10.71 -5.77 1.70
C THR A 70 -11.56 -5.73 2.95
N GLY A 71 -10.94 -5.90 4.13
CA GLY A 71 -11.65 -5.89 5.39
C GLY A 71 -10.71 -5.90 6.58
N GLY A 72 -11.30 -5.88 7.76
CA GLY A 72 -10.57 -5.98 9.01
C GLY A 72 -11.45 -5.68 10.21
N SER A 73 -10.88 -5.91 11.38
CA SER A 73 -11.51 -5.71 12.68
C SER A 73 -10.52 -5.13 13.66
N PHE A 74 -10.99 -4.23 14.50
CA PHE A 74 -10.25 -3.80 15.68
C PHE A 74 -10.83 -4.58 16.86
N ALA A 75 -10.03 -5.44 17.46
CA ALA A 75 -10.35 -6.18 18.67
C ALA A 75 -9.88 -5.41 19.90
N ALA A 76 -10.32 -5.89 21.06
CA ALA A 76 -10.01 -5.26 22.33
C ALA A 76 -8.50 -5.31 22.62
N GLY A 77 -7.86 -4.13 22.61
CA GLY A 77 -6.75 -3.81 23.50
C GLY A 77 -7.29 -2.94 24.63
N ASP A 78 -7.96 -1.85 24.25
CA ASP A 78 -8.90 -1.06 25.06
C ASP A 78 -10.36 -1.51 24.87
N TRP A 79 -11.20 -1.26 25.88
CA TRP A 79 -12.64 -1.61 25.85
C TRP A 79 -13.44 -0.87 24.76
N GLN A 80 -12.87 0.20 24.19
CA GLN A 80 -13.50 1.04 23.17
C GLN A 80 -13.28 0.51 21.75
N CYS A 81 -12.31 -0.38 21.55
CA CYS A 81 -11.99 -1.00 20.27
C CYS A 81 -13.00 -2.09 19.90
N GLY A 82 -13.44 -2.11 18.65
CA GLY A 82 -14.40 -3.11 18.13
C GLY A 82 -15.87 -2.73 18.27
N TRP A 83 -16.19 -1.75 19.13
CA TRP A 83 -17.51 -1.12 19.16
C TRP A 83 -17.44 0.32 18.66
N LEU A 84 -16.68 1.19 19.34
CA LEU A 84 -16.61 2.61 19.01
C LEU A 84 -15.54 2.88 17.96
N VAL A 85 -14.39 2.23 18.12
CA VAL A 85 -13.28 2.34 17.17
C VAL A 85 -13.30 1.13 16.26
N THR A 86 -13.69 1.34 15.00
CA THR A 86 -13.85 0.28 14.01
C THR A 86 -13.29 0.72 12.67
N PRO A 87 -12.62 -0.16 11.91
CA PRO A 87 -12.18 0.17 10.58
C PRO A 87 -13.38 0.32 9.63
N SER A 88 -13.27 1.25 8.68
CA SER A 88 -14.32 1.59 7.71
C SER A 88 -13.70 1.94 6.34
N SER A 89 -14.53 2.29 5.35
CA SER A 89 -14.09 2.70 4.00
C SER A 89 -13.29 1.64 3.23
N PHE A 90 -13.56 0.35 3.46
CA PHE A 90 -12.98 -0.71 2.64
C PHE A 90 -13.51 -0.69 1.20
N PRO A 91 -12.69 -1.09 0.21
CA PRO A 91 -11.31 -1.56 0.34
C PRO A 91 -10.26 -0.42 0.41
N TRP A 92 -9.19 -0.62 1.17
CA TRP A 92 -8.03 0.28 1.17
C TRP A 92 -7.00 -0.20 0.14
N SER A 93 -6.45 0.72 -0.65
CA SER A 93 -5.50 0.39 -1.71
C SER A 93 -4.06 0.61 -1.22
N VAL A 94 -3.20 -0.39 -1.41
CA VAL A 94 -1.78 -0.35 -1.06
C VAL A 94 -0.97 -0.33 -2.34
N THR A 95 -0.32 0.80 -2.60
CA THR A 95 0.53 1.00 -3.78
C THR A 95 1.99 1.03 -3.36
N LEU A 96 2.86 0.39 -4.13
CA LEU A 96 4.30 0.41 -3.89
C LEU A 96 4.92 1.66 -4.54
N ASN A 97 5.72 2.42 -3.79
CA ASN A 97 6.42 3.60 -4.33
C ASN A 97 7.85 3.29 -4.81
N GLY A 98 8.36 2.09 -4.51
CA GLY A 98 9.72 1.65 -4.82
C GLY A 98 10.49 1.18 -3.58
N GLY A 99 11.30 0.13 -3.74
CA GLY A 99 11.94 -0.56 -2.62
C GLY A 99 10.91 -0.99 -1.57
N SER A 100 11.19 -0.77 -0.28
CA SER A 100 10.28 -1.09 0.81
C SER A 100 9.18 -0.04 1.06
N SER A 101 9.08 1.03 0.28
CA SER A 101 8.10 2.10 0.54
C SER A 101 6.74 1.79 -0.07
N ILE A 102 5.69 1.98 0.74
CA ILE A 102 4.29 1.74 0.41
C ILE A 102 3.41 2.94 0.75
N THR A 103 2.35 3.15 -0.02
CA THR A 103 1.30 4.12 0.27
C THR A 103 -0.02 3.39 0.40
N ILE A 104 -0.62 3.47 1.58
CA ILE A 104 -1.96 2.95 1.86
C ILE A 104 -2.94 4.11 1.69
N SER A 105 -3.88 4.00 0.76
CA SER A 105 -4.86 5.01 0.40
C SER A 105 -6.27 4.53 0.71
N GLY A 106 -7.13 5.47 1.09
CA GLY A 106 -8.52 5.18 1.44
C GLY A 106 -8.69 4.61 2.84
N ILE A 107 -7.69 4.76 3.72
CA ILE A 107 -7.79 4.37 5.12
C ILE A 107 -8.98 5.09 5.72
N GLY A 108 -9.91 4.33 6.28
CA GLY A 108 -11.05 4.84 7.03
C GLY A 108 -11.12 4.17 8.40
N ALA A 109 -11.28 4.95 9.45
CA ALA A 109 -11.56 4.41 10.78
C ALA A 109 -12.57 5.32 11.47
N ASN A 110 -13.59 4.72 12.09
CA ASN A 110 -14.44 5.43 13.02
C ASN A 110 -13.70 5.55 14.35
N SER A 111 -13.79 6.71 14.98
CA SER A 111 -13.29 6.97 16.33
C SER A 111 -14.45 7.25 17.28
N ILE A 112 -14.15 7.43 18.57
CA ILE A 112 -15.15 7.69 19.62
C ILE A 112 -15.99 8.95 19.32
N LEU A 113 -15.38 9.99 18.76
CA LEU A 113 -15.99 11.31 18.57
C LEU A 113 -16.15 11.71 17.10
N GLY A 114 -15.73 10.86 16.17
CA GLY A 114 -15.83 11.15 14.75
C GLY A 114 -15.16 10.08 13.90
N ASN A 115 -14.38 10.51 12.92
CA ASN A 115 -13.82 9.63 11.91
C ASN A 115 -12.45 10.11 11.44
N CYS A 116 -11.61 9.16 11.06
CA CYS A 116 -10.29 9.34 10.50
C CYS A 116 -10.33 8.81 9.06
N ALA A 117 -9.96 9.63 8.08
CA ALA A 117 -9.93 9.19 6.69
C ALA A 117 -8.75 9.82 5.96
N GLY A 118 -7.95 9.00 5.27
CA GLY A 118 -6.82 9.52 4.53
C GLY A 118 -5.93 8.48 3.88
N SER A 119 -4.70 8.89 3.61
CA SER A 119 -3.64 8.04 3.09
C SER A 119 -2.39 8.18 3.95
N ILE A 120 -1.63 7.09 4.06
CA ILE A 120 -0.38 7.02 4.81
C ILE A 120 0.68 6.42 3.92
N THR A 121 1.84 7.06 3.85
CA THR A 121 3.04 6.48 3.27
C THR A 121 3.94 5.98 4.38
N THR A 122 4.34 4.71 4.29
CA THR A 122 5.21 4.06 5.26
C THR A 122 6.06 2.99 4.60
N ASN A 123 6.94 2.33 5.35
CA ASN A 123 7.76 1.24 4.85
C ASN A 123 7.19 -0.13 5.26
N TRP A 124 7.32 -1.09 4.35
CA TRP A 124 6.99 -2.48 4.53
C TRP A 124 8.25 -3.33 4.69
N SER A 125 8.36 -4.03 5.82
CA SER A 125 9.46 -4.98 6.08
C SER A 125 8.93 -6.17 6.88
N GLY A 126 8.42 -7.20 6.19
CA GLY A 126 7.70 -8.32 6.82
C GLY A 126 6.35 -7.94 7.47
N GLY A 127 5.98 -6.66 7.36
CA GLY A 127 4.84 -6.02 8.02
C GLY A 127 4.89 -4.51 7.82
N VAL A 128 3.93 -3.80 8.39
CA VAL A 128 3.77 -2.35 8.30
C VAL A 128 4.05 -1.73 9.67
N THR A 129 5.02 -0.83 9.74
CA THR A 129 5.28 -0.05 10.96
C THR A 129 4.78 1.37 10.78
N PHE A 130 3.98 1.86 11.72
CA PHE A 130 3.53 3.24 11.77
C PHE A 130 4.30 3.98 12.85
N SER A 131 5.17 4.92 12.46
CA SER A 131 5.96 5.73 13.38
C SER A 131 5.31 7.10 13.60
N GLY A 132 4.08 7.13 14.13
CA GLY A 132 3.32 8.37 14.32
C GLY A 132 2.73 8.93 13.03
N ALA A 133 2.16 8.06 12.19
CA ALA A 133 1.52 8.48 10.95
C ALA A 133 0.23 9.26 11.27
N THR A 134 0.07 10.45 10.69
CA THR A 134 -1.11 11.28 10.92
C THR A 134 -2.02 11.28 9.71
N ILE A 135 -3.31 10.97 9.92
CA ILE A 135 -4.35 11.12 8.91
C ILE A 135 -5.34 12.21 9.31
N PRO A 136 -5.92 12.93 8.34
CA PRO A 136 -6.98 13.88 8.64
C PRO A 136 -8.19 13.17 9.23
N GLY A 137 -8.86 13.86 10.13
CA GLY A 137 -10.03 13.36 10.82
C GLY A 137 -10.82 14.50 11.46
N SER A 138 -11.99 14.15 11.96
CA SER A 138 -12.86 15.04 12.73
C SER A 138 -13.12 14.43 14.11
N PRO A 139 -13.08 15.20 15.21
CA PRO A 139 -12.87 16.66 15.29
C PRO A 139 -11.40 17.11 15.19
N GLY A 140 -10.44 16.18 15.12
CA GLY A 140 -9.01 16.48 14.98
C GLY A 140 -8.28 15.43 14.16
N THR A 141 -6.99 15.64 13.88
CA THR A 141 -6.16 14.65 13.18
C THR A 141 -5.98 13.39 14.03
N CYS A 142 -5.89 12.25 13.36
CA CYS A 142 -5.68 10.96 14.01
C CYS A 142 -4.22 10.53 13.81
N SER A 143 -3.50 10.39 14.90
CA SER A 143 -2.14 9.85 14.92
C SER A 143 -2.20 8.35 15.16
N ILE A 144 -1.51 7.57 14.33
CA ILE A 144 -1.47 6.11 14.37
C ILE A 144 -0.02 5.70 14.58
N THR A 145 0.21 4.93 15.64
CA THR A 145 1.52 4.35 15.96
C THR A 145 1.36 2.88 16.26
N GLY A 146 2.28 2.05 15.79
CA GLY A 146 2.28 0.62 16.07
C GLY A 146 2.81 -0.21 14.92
N THR A 147 2.66 -1.52 15.03
CA THR A 147 3.24 -2.46 14.07
C THR A 147 2.25 -3.53 13.71
N LEU A 148 2.04 -3.74 12.42
CA LEU A 148 1.24 -4.84 11.88
C LEU A 148 2.17 -5.84 11.21
N THR A 149 2.07 -7.10 11.58
CA THR A 149 2.83 -8.19 10.96
C THR A 149 1.99 -8.87 9.89
N SER A 150 2.60 -9.19 8.75
CA SER A 150 1.90 -9.90 7.67
C SER A 150 2.02 -11.42 7.82
N SER A 151 0.89 -12.11 7.65
CA SER A 151 0.81 -13.57 7.59
C SER A 151 -0.04 -13.98 6.37
N PRO A 152 0.52 -14.73 5.39
CA PRO A 152 1.91 -15.16 5.31
C PRO A 152 2.88 -13.97 5.19
N SER A 153 4.17 -14.19 5.51
CA SER A 153 5.18 -13.13 5.47
C SER A 153 5.36 -12.61 4.04
N LEU A 154 4.83 -11.42 3.77
CA LEU A 154 4.98 -10.76 2.47
C LEU A 154 6.29 -9.98 2.44
N THR A 155 7.01 -10.10 1.32
CA THR A 155 8.26 -9.38 1.08
C THR A 155 8.04 -8.35 -0.03
N VAL A 156 8.56 -7.13 0.15
CA VAL A 156 8.52 -6.07 -0.86
C VAL A 156 9.94 -5.81 -1.35
N SER A 157 10.17 -5.94 -2.65
CA SER A 157 11.48 -5.82 -3.32
C SER A 157 11.37 -5.15 -4.67
#